data_AF-A0A0D1XU03-F1
#
_entry.id   AF-A0A0D1XU03-F1
#
_cell.length_a   1.000
_cell.length_b   1.000
_cell.length_c   1.000
_cell.angle_alpha   90.00
_cell.angle_beta   90.00
_cell.angle_gamma   90.00
#
_symmetry.space_group_name_H-M   'P 1'
#
loop_
_entity.id
_entity.type
_entity.pdbx_description
1 polymer ?
#
loop_
_entity_poly.entity_id
_entity_poly.type
_entity_poly.pdbx_seq_one_letter_code
_entity_poly.pdbx_strand_id
1 'polypeptide(L)'
;MAQPIRDLPIGSKIYFGSYRVEKSRKEPIIWTVAAKNHPGYPDNSVTLLSEYIIDLHGMDAQEPNNPIGNSDYTLSNIRQWLNVFGEEWFEPTHEHDTEPTVENFATHSGYSHTLGFLSSFTEKENNTILYTDLSVIKNDGIEKIQDKVFLLSQSEIDPLNTEEGSVLELFSNATDDSRKAFITWQAVMNTTSSVNPLEGMVYTAWSLRTPEKNTPGRHKTVEFYGGISNQSANWDCGIRPAMNVDDSLMASDFPDENGIFTVEDTHKLLMLNKNDGAIEATEIPDRREADVPKWEMITLSEGWRDKSYFNHGVTSCSKDNNGMVHLRGKIYKGTTTDGTIIFTLKKEYRPVFDISVFAVSGADENSAEITELRINRKGEVSIYRAKSGYLWLTGISFPAF
;
A
#
# COMPACT_ATOMS: atom_id res chain seq x y z
N MET A 1 11.49 1.68 24.53
CA MET A 1 11.59 0.28 24.97
C MET A 1 11.05 -0.54 23.82
N ALA A 2 11.67 -1.68 23.55
CA ALA A 2 11.38 -2.52 22.39
C ALA A 2 11.28 -3.99 22.77
N GLN A 3 10.53 -4.70 21.95
CA GLN A 3 10.23 -6.12 22.04
C GLN A 3 10.64 -6.82 20.74
N PRO A 4 11.03 -8.09 20.78
CA PRO A 4 11.32 -8.85 19.58
C PRO A 4 10.04 -9.08 18.77
N ILE A 5 10.12 -9.13 17.43
CA ILE A 5 8.92 -9.21 16.61
C ILE A 5 8.18 -10.54 16.77
N ARG A 6 8.86 -11.60 17.25
CA ARG A 6 8.22 -12.87 17.62
C ARG A 6 7.15 -12.73 18.70
N ASP A 7 7.19 -11.68 19.50
CA ASP A 7 6.21 -11.44 20.57
C ASP A 7 4.96 -10.72 20.04
N LEU A 8 5.03 -10.11 18.85
CA LEU A 8 3.88 -9.45 18.21
C LEU A 8 2.83 -10.47 17.74
N PRO A 9 1.53 -10.30 18.03
CA PRO A 9 0.48 -11.19 17.52
C PRO A 9 0.47 -11.32 15.98
N ILE A 10 0.02 -12.46 15.44
CA ILE A 10 -0.31 -12.60 14.01
C ILE A 10 -1.31 -11.50 13.62
N GLY A 11 -1.09 -10.85 12.48
CA GLY A 11 -1.88 -9.70 12.03
C GLY A 11 -1.37 -8.34 12.53
N SER A 12 -0.36 -8.30 13.41
CA SER A 12 0.27 -7.04 13.81
C SER A 12 0.98 -6.38 12.63
N LYS A 13 0.96 -5.04 12.58
CA LYS A 13 1.53 -4.26 11.48
C LYS A 13 2.85 -3.62 11.90
N ILE A 14 3.84 -3.64 11.02
CA ILE A 14 5.15 -3.05 11.27
C ILE A 14 5.64 -2.20 10.09
N TYR A 15 6.38 -1.13 10.38
CA TYR A 15 7.16 -0.38 9.40
C TYR A 15 8.54 -1.01 9.24
N PHE A 16 8.90 -1.37 8.00
CA PHE A 16 10.22 -1.88 7.67
C PHE A 16 10.52 -1.68 6.18
N GLY A 17 11.65 -1.06 5.84
CA GLY A 17 11.99 -0.75 4.46
C GLY A 17 11.08 0.28 3.80
N SER A 18 11.31 0.50 2.52
CA SER A 18 10.52 1.42 1.70
C SER A 18 10.33 0.86 0.29
N TYR A 19 9.38 1.41 -0.44
CA TYR A 19 9.12 1.13 -1.85
C TYR A 19 8.98 2.44 -2.60
N ARG A 20 9.02 2.35 -3.94
CA ARG A 20 8.82 3.48 -4.84
C ARG A 20 8.12 2.98 -6.10
N VAL A 21 7.03 3.63 -6.46
CA VAL A 21 6.36 3.42 -7.75
C VAL A 21 6.87 4.45 -8.73
N GLU A 22 7.41 4.01 -9.87
CA GLU A 22 7.92 4.90 -10.92
C GLU A 22 8.90 5.96 -10.38
N LYS A 23 8.68 7.24 -10.73
CA LYS A 23 9.52 8.36 -10.30
C LYS A 23 9.03 9.03 -9.02
N SER A 24 8.11 8.42 -8.27
CA SER A 24 7.56 8.97 -7.02
C SER A 24 8.61 9.08 -5.89
N ARG A 25 8.24 9.58 -4.72
CA ARG A 25 9.11 9.53 -3.53
C ARG A 25 9.14 8.12 -2.94
N LYS A 26 10.17 7.79 -2.15
CA LYS A 26 10.14 6.57 -1.33
C LYS A 26 9.05 6.70 -0.25
N GLU A 27 8.27 5.64 -0.05
CA GLU A 27 7.31 5.54 1.06
C GLU A 27 7.58 4.28 1.89
N PRO A 28 7.37 4.33 3.22
CA PRO A 28 7.60 3.17 4.07
C PRO A 28 6.65 2.03 3.69
N ILE A 29 7.14 0.80 3.72
CA ILE A 29 6.28 -0.38 3.55
C ILE A 29 5.69 -0.75 4.91
N ILE A 30 4.38 -0.98 4.93
CA ILE A 30 3.68 -1.57 6.06
C ILE A 30 3.58 -3.07 5.82
N TRP A 31 4.13 -3.85 6.74
CA TRP A 31 4.12 -5.30 6.72
C TRP A 31 3.19 -5.84 7.79
N THR A 32 2.57 -6.97 7.53
CA THR A 32 1.71 -7.70 8.46
C THR A 32 2.41 -8.99 8.85
N VAL A 33 2.49 -9.26 10.16
CA VAL A 33 3.02 -10.50 10.72
C VAL A 33 2.12 -11.65 10.28
N ALA A 34 2.60 -12.47 9.34
CA ALA A 34 1.80 -13.46 8.65
C ALA A 34 1.91 -14.87 9.24
N ALA A 35 3.08 -15.24 9.74
CA ALA A 35 3.33 -16.52 10.41
C ALA A 35 4.61 -16.42 11.26
N LYS A 36 4.77 -17.35 12.22
CA LYS A 36 5.99 -17.47 13.02
C LYS A 36 6.53 -18.88 12.91
N ASN A 37 7.83 -19.00 12.65
CA ASN A 37 8.51 -20.28 12.51
C ASN A 37 7.75 -21.23 11.55
N HIS A 38 7.38 -20.69 10.38
CA HIS A 38 6.53 -21.39 9.41
C HIS A 38 7.26 -22.63 8.84
N PRO A 39 6.61 -23.81 8.79
CA PRO A 39 7.25 -25.01 8.27
C PRO A 39 7.78 -24.83 6.84
N GLY A 40 9.06 -25.12 6.64
CA GLY A 40 9.73 -24.99 5.34
C GLY A 40 10.36 -23.62 5.10
N TYR A 41 10.14 -22.63 5.97
CA TYR A 41 10.86 -21.36 6.00
C TYR A 41 12.00 -21.41 7.02
N PRO A 42 12.92 -20.42 7.05
CA PRO A 42 14.04 -20.43 7.99
C PRO A 42 13.58 -20.60 9.45
N ASP A 43 14.32 -21.38 10.23
CA ASP A 43 14.05 -21.56 11.66
C ASP A 43 14.20 -20.22 12.40
N ASN A 44 13.40 -20.02 13.46
CA ASN A 44 13.40 -18.79 14.27
C ASN A 44 13.19 -17.54 13.41
N SER A 45 12.29 -17.63 12.43
CA SER A 45 11.91 -16.51 11.58
C SER A 45 10.46 -16.10 11.77
N VAL A 46 10.16 -14.88 11.37
CA VAL A 46 8.81 -14.36 11.23
C VAL A 46 8.57 -13.98 9.77
N THR A 47 7.48 -14.50 9.21
CA THR A 47 7.04 -14.16 7.86
C THR A 47 6.27 -12.86 7.88
N LEU A 48 6.67 -11.95 7.02
CA LEU A 48 6.05 -10.66 6.80
C LEU A 48 5.41 -10.66 5.41
N LEU A 49 4.16 -10.20 5.31
CA LEU A 49 3.45 -9.98 4.06
C LEU A 49 3.12 -8.49 3.96
N SER A 50 3.31 -7.86 2.80
CA SER A 50 2.92 -6.47 2.66
C SER A 50 1.42 -6.32 2.94
N GLU A 51 1.06 -5.37 3.82
CA GLU A 51 -0.34 -5.12 4.18
C GLU A 51 -1.15 -4.70 2.96
N TYR A 52 -0.50 -3.91 2.10
CA TYR A 52 -1.07 -3.35 0.88
C TYR A 52 -0.36 -3.91 -0.35
N ILE A 53 -1.06 -3.85 -1.49
CA ILE A 53 -0.48 -4.04 -2.82
C ILE A 53 0.35 -2.79 -3.14
N ILE A 54 1.66 -2.99 -3.39
CA ILE A 54 2.63 -1.89 -3.46
C ILE A 54 2.82 -1.33 -4.87
N ASP A 55 2.53 -2.10 -5.91
CA ASP A 55 2.53 -1.68 -7.32
C ASP A 55 1.71 -2.67 -8.17
N LEU A 56 1.57 -2.39 -9.47
CA LEU A 56 0.96 -3.25 -10.49
C LEU A 56 2.00 -3.62 -11.54
N HIS A 57 2.37 -4.90 -11.61
CA HIS A 57 3.29 -5.42 -12.62
C HIS A 57 2.80 -6.78 -13.14
N GLY A 58 3.12 -7.08 -14.40
CA GLY A 58 3.04 -8.41 -14.95
C GLY A 58 4.14 -9.30 -14.37
N MET A 59 3.86 -10.60 -14.24
CA MET A 59 4.85 -11.59 -13.81
C MET A 59 6.03 -11.65 -14.77
N ASP A 60 5.73 -11.62 -16.07
CA ASP A 60 6.72 -11.88 -17.10
C ASP A 60 6.35 -11.25 -18.45
N ALA A 61 7.35 -10.71 -19.15
CA ALA A 61 7.19 -10.04 -20.42
C ALA A 61 6.77 -10.99 -21.55
N GLN A 62 6.13 -10.44 -22.58
CA GLN A 62 5.81 -11.21 -23.79
C GLN A 62 7.08 -11.64 -24.52
N GLU A 63 7.18 -12.92 -24.84
CA GLU A 63 8.26 -13.46 -25.66
C GLU A 63 7.79 -13.71 -27.10
N PRO A 64 8.70 -13.76 -28.09
CA PRO A 64 8.34 -13.96 -29.51
C PRO A 64 7.42 -15.15 -29.80
N ASN A 65 7.56 -16.24 -29.04
CA ASN A 65 6.76 -17.46 -29.18
C ASN A 65 5.80 -17.70 -28.00
N ASN A 66 5.74 -16.75 -27.05
CA ASN A 66 4.90 -16.84 -25.86
C ASN A 66 4.26 -15.45 -25.59
N PRO A 67 3.22 -15.07 -26.36
CA PRO A 67 2.64 -13.72 -26.34
C PRO A 67 1.81 -13.42 -25.09
N ILE A 68 1.77 -14.33 -24.12
CA ILE A 68 1.11 -14.15 -22.81
C ILE A 68 2.11 -14.19 -21.65
N GLY A 69 3.41 -14.25 -21.94
CA GLY A 69 4.50 -14.35 -20.95
C GLY A 69 4.63 -15.72 -20.30
N ASN A 70 5.69 -15.94 -19.55
CA ASN A 70 5.96 -17.20 -18.86
C ASN A 70 5.43 -17.18 -17.42
N SER A 71 4.66 -18.20 -17.05
CA SER A 71 4.18 -18.35 -15.67
C SER A 71 5.10 -19.19 -14.78
N ASP A 72 6.22 -19.68 -15.31
CA ASP A 72 7.29 -20.27 -14.51
C ASP A 72 7.97 -19.17 -13.68
N TYR A 73 7.66 -19.10 -12.39
CA TYR A 73 8.20 -18.09 -11.48
C TYR A 73 9.74 -18.08 -11.44
N THR A 74 10.38 -19.22 -11.73
CA THR A 74 11.84 -19.34 -11.70
C THR A 74 12.53 -18.57 -12.82
N LEU A 75 11.81 -18.35 -13.93
CA LEU A 75 12.24 -17.60 -15.11
C LEU A 75 11.66 -16.18 -15.15
N SER A 76 10.63 -15.92 -14.34
CA SER A 76 9.86 -14.68 -14.40
C SER A 76 10.69 -13.41 -14.12
N ASN A 77 10.45 -12.37 -14.92
CA ASN A 77 11.05 -11.05 -14.70
C ASN A 77 10.79 -10.49 -13.29
N ILE A 78 9.58 -10.69 -12.75
CA ILE A 78 9.20 -10.17 -11.43
C ILE A 78 10.08 -10.72 -10.31
N ARG A 79 10.55 -11.97 -10.44
CA ARG A 79 11.43 -12.59 -9.45
C ARG A 79 12.78 -11.89 -9.39
N GLN A 80 13.36 -11.55 -10.55
CA GLN A 80 14.59 -10.79 -10.64
C GLN A 80 14.40 -9.39 -10.05
N TRP A 81 13.34 -8.68 -10.47
CA TRP A 81 13.04 -7.34 -9.95
C TRP A 81 12.88 -7.33 -8.43
N LEU A 82 12.21 -8.32 -7.84
CA LEU A 82 12.04 -8.42 -6.38
C LEU A 82 13.34 -8.62 -5.61
N ASN A 83 14.39 -9.20 -6.23
CA ASN A 83 15.57 -9.71 -5.51
C ASN A 83 16.90 -9.05 -5.89
N VAL A 84 16.93 -8.10 -6.82
CA VAL A 84 18.16 -7.35 -7.14
C VAL A 84 18.20 -5.99 -6.45
N PHE A 85 19.38 -5.65 -5.93
CA PHE A 85 19.74 -4.34 -5.40
C PHE A 85 20.60 -3.62 -6.45
N GLY A 86 19.99 -2.77 -7.28
CA GLY A 86 20.65 -2.04 -8.37
C GLY A 86 19.69 -1.50 -9.43
N GLU A 87 20.25 -0.72 -10.37
CA GLU A 87 19.57 -0.23 -11.58
C GLU A 87 19.48 -1.31 -12.66
N GLU A 88 20.54 -2.08 -12.86
CA GLU A 88 20.62 -3.17 -13.84
C GLU A 88 20.21 -4.48 -13.17
N TRP A 89 18.90 -4.71 -13.10
CA TRP A 89 18.35 -5.89 -12.42
C TRP A 89 17.91 -7.01 -13.36
N PHE A 90 17.62 -6.70 -14.62
CA PHE A 90 17.18 -7.69 -15.60
C PHE A 90 18.36 -8.30 -16.32
N GLU A 91 18.45 -9.63 -16.28
CA GLU A 91 19.34 -10.44 -17.11
C GLU A 91 18.51 -11.56 -17.76
N PRO A 92 18.64 -11.80 -19.08
CA PRO A 92 17.94 -12.89 -19.75
C PRO A 92 18.27 -14.25 -19.13
N THR A 93 17.24 -15.01 -18.73
CA THR A 93 17.39 -16.33 -18.09
C THR A 93 17.31 -17.49 -19.07
N HIS A 94 16.77 -17.26 -20.26
CA HIS A 94 16.69 -18.23 -21.36
C HIS A 94 16.73 -17.56 -22.74
N GLU A 95 16.79 -18.36 -23.81
CA GLU A 95 17.08 -17.91 -25.19
C GLU A 95 16.09 -16.87 -25.76
N HIS A 96 14.86 -16.82 -25.24
CA HIS A 96 13.78 -15.98 -25.75
C HIS A 96 13.24 -15.02 -24.68
N ASP A 97 13.91 -14.93 -23.54
CA ASP A 97 13.53 -14.03 -22.44
C ASP A 97 13.62 -12.59 -22.93
N THR A 98 12.59 -11.80 -22.64
CA THR A 98 12.46 -10.44 -23.12
C THR A 98 12.53 -9.47 -21.96
N GLU A 99 13.22 -8.35 -22.20
CA GLU A 99 13.28 -7.29 -21.21
C GLU A 99 11.86 -6.75 -20.93
N PRO A 100 11.49 -6.49 -19.66
CA PRO A 100 10.16 -6.02 -19.28
C PRO A 100 9.97 -4.54 -19.61
N THR A 101 9.99 -4.19 -20.90
CA THR A 101 9.67 -2.87 -21.44
C THR A 101 8.16 -2.70 -21.62
N VAL A 102 7.71 -1.46 -21.79
CA VAL A 102 6.28 -1.11 -21.90
C VAL A 102 5.59 -1.87 -23.02
N GLU A 103 6.27 -2.09 -24.13
CA GLU A 103 5.76 -2.78 -25.32
C GLU A 103 5.53 -4.27 -25.10
N ASN A 104 6.22 -4.87 -24.12
CA ASN A 104 6.16 -6.30 -23.85
C ASN A 104 5.08 -6.69 -22.83
N PHE A 105 4.25 -5.74 -22.37
CA PHE A 105 3.10 -6.01 -21.50
C PHE A 105 1.79 -5.58 -22.14
N ALA A 106 0.73 -6.36 -21.96
CA ALA A 106 -0.59 -6.06 -22.51
C ALA A 106 -1.22 -4.78 -21.89
N THR A 107 -0.73 -4.41 -20.71
CA THR A 107 -1.24 -3.30 -19.88
C THR A 107 -0.29 -2.10 -19.84
N HIS A 108 0.74 -2.06 -20.70
CA HIS A 108 1.66 -0.94 -20.92
C HIS A 108 2.45 -0.49 -19.66
N SER A 109 2.85 -1.45 -18.83
CA SER A 109 3.39 -1.28 -17.47
C SER A 109 4.82 -1.78 -17.31
N GLY A 110 5.62 -1.69 -18.37
CA GLY A 110 7.02 -2.12 -18.33
C GLY A 110 7.77 -1.43 -17.19
N TYR A 111 8.62 -2.19 -16.51
CA TYR A 111 9.30 -1.76 -15.28
C TYR A 111 10.82 -1.95 -15.33
N SER A 112 11.37 -2.32 -16.49
CA SER A 112 12.82 -2.40 -16.76
C SER A 112 13.59 -1.11 -16.43
N HIS A 113 12.96 0.06 -16.60
CA HIS A 113 13.58 1.36 -16.28
C HIS A 113 13.58 1.70 -14.78
N THR A 114 12.95 0.88 -13.94
CA THR A 114 12.90 1.08 -12.49
C THR A 114 14.09 0.42 -11.81
N LEU A 115 14.39 0.84 -10.58
CA LEU A 115 15.33 0.11 -9.74
C LEU A 115 14.76 -1.25 -9.36
N GLY A 116 15.62 -2.24 -9.19
CA GLY A 116 15.22 -3.48 -8.51
C GLY A 116 14.65 -3.17 -7.12
N PHE A 117 13.63 -3.92 -6.71
CA PHE A 117 12.83 -3.66 -5.51
C PHE A 117 13.67 -3.47 -4.25
N LEU A 118 14.69 -4.32 -4.04
CA LEU A 118 15.56 -4.24 -2.87
C LEU A 118 16.38 -2.94 -2.79
N SER A 119 16.57 -2.23 -3.90
CA SER A 119 17.22 -0.91 -3.93
C SER A 119 16.39 0.18 -3.23
N SER A 120 15.12 -0.12 -2.95
CA SER A 120 14.28 0.76 -2.12
C SER A 120 14.65 0.64 -0.64
N PHE A 121 15.30 -0.45 -0.21
CA PHE A 121 15.79 -0.65 1.15
C PHE A 121 17.18 -0.06 1.34
N THR A 122 17.57 0.21 2.58
CA THR A 122 18.97 0.42 2.94
C THR A 122 19.74 -0.90 2.90
N GLU A 123 21.07 -0.85 2.76
CA GLU A 123 21.92 -2.05 2.80
C GLU A 123 21.74 -2.83 4.12
N LYS A 124 21.60 -2.13 5.25
CA LYS A 124 21.33 -2.74 6.56
C LYS A 124 19.99 -3.49 6.56
N GLU A 125 18.92 -2.87 6.06
CA GLU A 125 17.62 -3.53 5.98
C GLU A 125 17.64 -4.73 5.04
N ASN A 126 18.25 -4.60 3.86
CA ASN A 126 18.42 -5.70 2.92
C ASN A 126 19.18 -6.89 3.57
N ASN A 127 20.21 -6.61 4.37
CA ASN A 127 20.97 -7.64 5.09
C ASN A 127 20.19 -8.29 6.26
N THR A 128 19.13 -7.64 6.75
CA THR A 128 18.23 -8.21 7.77
C THR A 128 17.24 -9.21 7.17
N ILE A 129 16.95 -9.12 5.87
CA ILE A 129 16.04 -10.04 5.19
C ILE A 129 16.72 -11.39 4.98
N LEU A 130 16.08 -12.46 5.46
CA LEU A 130 16.57 -13.82 5.35
C LEU A 130 16.29 -14.39 3.95
N TYR A 131 17.25 -15.14 3.43
CA TYR A 131 17.00 -16.03 2.30
C TYR A 131 16.03 -17.13 2.72
N THR A 132 15.03 -17.39 1.87
CA THR A 132 13.96 -18.35 2.10
C THR A 132 13.98 -19.40 1.00
N ASP A 133 14.02 -20.67 1.38
CA ASP A 133 13.89 -21.78 0.44
C ASP A 133 12.41 -21.94 0.05
N LEU A 134 12.11 -21.83 -1.24
CA LEU A 134 10.74 -21.92 -1.77
C LEU A 134 10.60 -23.14 -2.65
N SER A 135 9.49 -23.86 -2.50
CA SER A 135 9.00 -24.79 -3.54
C SER A 135 8.22 -23.99 -4.58
N VAL A 136 8.52 -24.23 -5.85
CA VAL A 136 7.84 -23.62 -6.99
C VAL A 136 7.43 -24.71 -7.97
N ILE A 137 6.16 -24.73 -8.38
CA ILE A 137 5.67 -25.66 -9.40
C ILE A 137 6.19 -25.24 -10.78
N LYS A 138 6.61 -26.25 -11.56
CA LYS A 138 6.92 -26.18 -12.98
C LYS A 138 6.03 -27.12 -13.78
N ASN A 139 6.10 -27.03 -15.10
CA ASN A 139 5.37 -27.94 -16.00
C ASN A 139 5.71 -29.42 -15.76
N ASP A 140 6.90 -29.74 -15.26
CA ASP A 140 7.44 -31.10 -15.11
C ASP A 140 7.77 -31.49 -13.65
N GLY A 141 7.42 -30.67 -12.66
CA GLY A 141 7.66 -31.00 -11.26
C GLY A 141 7.67 -29.80 -10.32
N ILE A 142 8.48 -29.89 -9.27
CA ILE A 142 8.70 -28.83 -8.30
C ILE A 142 10.19 -28.53 -8.30
N GLU A 143 10.56 -27.25 -8.41
CA GLU A 143 11.91 -26.77 -8.21
C GLU A 143 12.05 -26.07 -6.85
N LYS A 144 13.25 -26.17 -6.27
CA LYS A 144 13.64 -25.40 -5.09
C LYS A 144 14.45 -24.19 -5.52
N ILE A 145 13.97 -23.01 -5.15
CA ILE A 145 14.68 -21.74 -5.32
C ILE A 145 14.93 -21.09 -3.97
N GLN A 146 15.78 -20.07 -3.93
CA GLN A 146 16.09 -19.33 -2.72
C GLN A 146 16.05 -17.84 -2.99
N ASP A 147 15.14 -17.13 -2.33
CA ASP A 147 14.88 -15.70 -2.55
C ASP A 147 14.76 -14.97 -1.20
N LYS A 148 15.05 -13.66 -1.18
CA LYS A 148 14.84 -12.79 -0.01
C LYS A 148 13.39 -12.29 0.04
N VAL A 149 12.89 -11.85 -1.10
CA VAL A 149 11.54 -11.33 -1.27
C VAL A 149 10.84 -12.17 -2.33
N PHE A 150 9.61 -12.57 -2.05
CA PHE A 150 8.87 -13.50 -2.91
C PHE A 150 7.37 -13.19 -2.93
N LEU A 151 6.68 -13.71 -3.95
CA LEU A 151 5.22 -13.74 -3.95
C LEU A 151 4.73 -15.02 -3.27
N LEU A 152 3.61 -14.95 -2.56
CA LEU A 152 3.02 -16.15 -1.96
C LEU A 152 2.56 -17.14 -3.03
N SER A 153 2.56 -18.43 -2.70
CA SER A 153 1.92 -19.50 -3.46
C SER A 153 0.47 -19.65 -3.05
N GLN A 154 -0.30 -20.43 -3.81
CA GLN A 154 -1.63 -20.86 -3.41
C GLN A 154 -1.57 -21.67 -2.10
N SER A 155 -0.54 -22.51 -1.89
CA SER A 155 -0.44 -23.30 -0.66
C SER A 155 -0.34 -22.46 0.62
N GLU A 156 0.23 -21.26 0.54
CA GLU A 156 0.36 -20.34 1.68
C GLU A 156 -0.94 -19.64 2.07
N ILE A 157 -1.97 -19.65 1.21
CA ILE A 157 -3.21 -18.90 1.42
C ILE A 157 -4.49 -19.76 1.36
N ASP A 158 -4.34 -21.03 0.98
CA ASP A 158 -5.42 -21.99 0.80
C ASP A 158 -4.99 -23.35 1.35
N PRO A 159 -5.56 -23.80 2.49
CA PRO A 159 -5.18 -25.06 3.12
C PRO A 159 -5.52 -26.30 2.27
N LEU A 160 -6.31 -26.15 1.20
CA LEU A 160 -6.61 -27.25 0.27
C LEU A 160 -5.49 -27.49 -0.75
N ASN A 161 -4.56 -26.55 -0.89
CA ASN A 161 -3.39 -26.68 -1.75
C ASN A 161 -2.13 -26.90 -0.89
N THR A 162 -1.37 -27.95 -1.17
CA THR A 162 -0.17 -28.30 -0.40
C THR A 162 1.04 -28.62 -1.28
N GLU A 163 1.01 -28.22 -2.55
CA GLU A 163 2.05 -28.57 -3.52
C GLU A 163 3.34 -27.74 -3.30
N GLU A 164 3.21 -26.50 -2.83
CA GLU A 164 4.33 -25.55 -2.67
C GLU A 164 4.66 -25.20 -1.22
N GLY A 165 3.91 -25.74 -0.26
CA GLY A 165 4.11 -25.44 1.16
C GLY A 165 2.87 -25.72 2.00
N SER A 166 2.69 -24.93 3.05
CA SER A 166 1.53 -25.01 3.94
C SER A 166 0.94 -23.62 4.20
N VAL A 167 -0.33 -23.56 4.61
CA VAL A 167 -1.02 -22.29 4.84
C VAL A 167 -0.33 -21.45 5.93
N LEU A 168 -0.14 -20.15 5.70
CA LEU A 168 0.35 -19.22 6.72
C LEU A 168 -0.72 -19.02 7.79
N GLU A 169 -0.30 -18.78 9.04
CA GLU A 169 -1.21 -18.58 10.18
C GLU A 169 -2.25 -17.47 9.93
N LEU A 170 -1.85 -16.40 9.23
CA LEU A 170 -2.71 -15.29 8.81
C LEU A 170 -3.93 -15.74 8.00
N PHE A 171 -3.80 -16.81 7.20
CA PHE A 171 -4.84 -17.34 6.33
C PHE A 171 -5.47 -18.63 6.88
N SER A 172 -5.26 -18.94 8.16
CA SER A 172 -5.78 -20.17 8.80
C SER A 172 -7.31 -20.29 8.79
N ASN A 173 -8.04 -19.17 8.68
CA ASN A 173 -9.50 -19.17 8.52
C ASN A 173 -9.96 -19.46 7.08
N ALA A 174 -9.05 -19.43 6.10
CA ALA A 174 -9.23 -19.80 4.69
C ALA A 174 -10.42 -19.12 3.98
N THR A 175 -10.77 -17.89 4.34
CA THR A 175 -11.90 -17.17 3.73
C THR A 175 -11.46 -16.25 2.59
N ASP A 176 -12.36 -15.94 1.66
CA ASP A 176 -12.13 -14.91 0.65
C ASP A 176 -11.77 -13.57 1.31
N ASP A 177 -12.49 -13.18 2.36
CA ASP A 177 -12.24 -11.95 3.11
C ASP A 177 -10.82 -11.86 3.68
N SER A 178 -10.23 -12.99 4.10
CA SER A 178 -8.86 -13.02 4.62
C SER A 178 -7.81 -12.65 3.57
N ARG A 179 -8.10 -12.89 2.28
CA ARG A 179 -7.17 -12.71 1.16
C ARG A 179 -7.25 -11.33 0.51
N LYS A 180 -8.30 -10.55 0.82
CA LYS A 180 -8.48 -9.21 0.26
C LYS A 180 -7.36 -8.27 0.70
N ALA A 181 -6.87 -7.46 -0.22
CA ALA A 181 -5.84 -6.46 0.04
C ALA A 181 -6.14 -5.17 -0.72
N PHE A 182 -5.89 -4.04 -0.07
CA PHE A 182 -6.01 -2.73 -0.70
C PHE A 182 -4.73 -2.37 -1.44
N ILE A 183 -4.86 -1.67 -2.57
CA ILE A 183 -3.71 -1.04 -3.24
C ILE A 183 -3.29 0.25 -2.53
N THR A 184 -1.98 0.51 -2.50
CA THR A 184 -1.47 1.76 -1.93
C THR A 184 -1.91 2.97 -2.77
N TRP A 185 -2.05 4.11 -2.11
CA TRP A 185 -2.33 5.36 -2.82
C TRP A 185 -1.18 5.75 -3.76
N GLN A 186 0.06 5.46 -3.38
CA GLN A 186 1.21 5.71 -4.23
C GLN A 186 1.13 4.91 -5.53
N ALA A 187 0.77 3.62 -5.48
CA ALA A 187 0.59 2.82 -6.68
C ALA A 187 -0.53 3.38 -7.57
N VAL A 188 -1.70 3.68 -7.01
CA VAL A 188 -2.83 4.27 -7.77
C VAL A 188 -2.45 5.58 -8.46
N MET A 189 -1.61 6.41 -7.83
CA MET A 189 -1.26 7.73 -8.39
C MET A 189 -0.11 7.69 -9.39
N ASN A 190 0.74 6.66 -9.36
CA ASN A 190 2.01 6.69 -10.09
C ASN A 190 2.20 5.51 -11.04
N THR A 191 1.48 4.40 -10.90
CA THR A 191 1.64 3.25 -11.79
C THR A 191 1.30 3.62 -13.23
N THR A 192 2.07 3.07 -14.16
CA THR A 192 1.86 3.21 -15.61
C THR A 192 0.84 2.21 -16.16
N SER A 193 0.43 1.23 -15.33
CA SER A 193 -0.53 0.19 -15.70
C SER A 193 -1.89 0.74 -16.14
N SER A 194 -2.38 0.24 -17.28
CA SER A 194 -3.72 0.57 -17.79
C SER A 194 -4.86 -0.08 -17.01
N VAL A 195 -4.58 -1.04 -16.10
CA VAL A 195 -5.57 -1.66 -15.22
C VAL A 195 -5.61 -1.02 -13.82
N ASN A 196 -4.96 0.13 -13.67
CA ASN A 196 -5.07 0.96 -12.48
C ASN A 196 -6.55 1.24 -12.14
N PRO A 197 -6.99 0.99 -10.90
CA PRO A 197 -8.40 1.14 -10.54
C PRO A 197 -8.92 2.59 -10.57
N LEU A 198 -8.05 3.62 -10.73
CA LEU A 198 -8.35 5.07 -10.80
C LEU A 198 -9.13 5.67 -9.62
N GLU A 199 -9.72 4.84 -8.76
CA GLU A 199 -10.62 5.16 -7.67
C GLU A 199 -10.00 4.78 -6.32
N GLY A 200 -8.95 5.49 -5.92
CA GLY A 200 -8.35 5.36 -4.59
C GLY A 200 -7.99 3.95 -4.13
N MET A 201 -7.82 3.74 -2.81
CA MET A 201 -7.26 2.50 -2.25
C MET A 201 -8.21 1.28 -2.32
N VAL A 202 -8.83 0.95 -3.45
CA VAL A 202 -9.79 -0.17 -3.53
C VAL A 202 -9.15 -1.54 -3.33
N TYR A 203 -9.98 -2.55 -3.07
CA TYR A 203 -9.52 -3.93 -3.14
C TYR A 203 -9.08 -4.22 -4.57
N THR A 204 -7.87 -4.75 -4.69
CA THR A 204 -7.23 -5.00 -5.98
C THR A 204 -6.79 -6.45 -6.04
N ALA A 205 -6.89 -7.06 -7.22
CA ALA A 205 -6.38 -8.40 -7.42
C ALA A 205 -4.86 -8.43 -7.24
N TRP A 206 -4.29 -9.55 -6.78
CA TRP A 206 -2.84 -9.69 -6.60
C TRP A 206 -2.31 -11.06 -7.02
N SER A 207 -1.05 -11.09 -7.47
CA SER A 207 -0.39 -12.26 -8.04
C SER A 207 0.11 -13.24 -6.98
N LEU A 208 -0.04 -14.53 -7.28
CA LEU A 208 0.64 -15.63 -6.61
C LEU A 208 1.73 -16.19 -7.53
N ARG A 209 2.78 -16.79 -6.94
CA ARG A 209 3.83 -17.45 -7.73
C ARG A 209 3.41 -18.77 -8.37
N THR A 210 2.27 -19.32 -7.96
CA THR A 210 1.76 -20.61 -8.44
C THR A 210 1.31 -20.52 -9.91
N PRO A 211 1.83 -21.33 -10.83
CA PRO A 211 1.33 -21.40 -12.20
C PRO A 211 -0.05 -22.08 -12.30
N GLU A 212 -0.80 -21.77 -13.35
CA GLU A 212 -2.05 -22.47 -13.69
C GLU A 212 -1.77 -23.76 -14.46
N LYS A 213 -2.00 -24.90 -13.80
CA LYS A 213 -1.66 -26.25 -14.27
C LYS A 213 -2.13 -26.58 -15.70
N ASN A 214 -3.32 -26.09 -16.09
CA ASN A 214 -3.93 -26.46 -17.37
C ASN A 214 -3.90 -25.33 -18.42
N THR A 215 -3.33 -24.18 -18.08
CA THR A 215 -3.29 -23.02 -18.97
C THR A 215 -1.89 -22.39 -18.94
N PRO A 216 -0.96 -22.88 -19.76
CA PRO A 216 0.40 -22.33 -19.85
C PRO A 216 0.38 -20.81 -20.04
N GLY A 217 1.34 -20.12 -19.45
CA GLY A 217 1.45 -18.65 -19.48
C GLY A 217 0.45 -17.94 -18.56
N ARG A 218 -0.26 -18.67 -17.71
CA ARG A 218 -1.06 -18.09 -16.62
C ARG A 218 -0.56 -18.50 -15.25
N HIS A 219 -0.70 -17.60 -14.29
CA HIS A 219 -0.44 -17.82 -12.87
C HIS A 219 -1.71 -17.59 -12.06
N LYS A 220 -1.73 -18.11 -10.83
CA LYS A 220 -2.82 -17.92 -9.89
C LYS A 220 -2.82 -16.50 -9.37
N THR A 221 -4.02 -15.98 -9.15
CA THR A 221 -4.24 -14.66 -8.56
C THR A 221 -5.29 -14.75 -7.47
N VAL A 222 -5.26 -13.81 -6.56
CA VAL A 222 -6.39 -13.50 -5.68
C VAL A 222 -7.14 -12.32 -6.29
N GLU A 223 -8.44 -12.47 -6.50
CA GLU A 223 -9.31 -11.44 -7.04
C GLU A 223 -9.65 -10.36 -6.01
N PHE A 224 -10.16 -9.21 -6.45
CA PHE A 224 -10.56 -8.10 -5.56
C PHE A 224 -11.61 -8.51 -4.49
N TYR A 225 -12.38 -9.56 -4.76
CA TYR A 225 -13.34 -10.12 -3.81
C TYR A 225 -12.78 -11.27 -2.96
N GLY A 226 -11.49 -11.62 -3.12
CA GLY A 226 -10.78 -12.62 -2.31
C GLY A 226 -10.78 -14.04 -2.87
N GLY A 227 -11.52 -14.30 -3.95
CA GLY A 227 -11.52 -15.60 -4.63
C GLY A 227 -10.20 -15.87 -5.37
N ILE A 228 -9.90 -17.14 -5.65
CA ILE A 228 -8.71 -17.54 -6.41
C ILE A 228 -9.08 -17.70 -7.88
N SER A 229 -8.28 -17.10 -8.76
CA SER A 229 -8.46 -17.09 -10.21
C SER A 229 -7.12 -17.31 -10.91
N ASN A 230 -7.04 -16.99 -12.20
CA ASN A 230 -5.79 -16.95 -12.94
C ASN A 230 -5.72 -15.75 -13.88
N GLN A 231 -4.49 -15.32 -14.15
CA GLN A 231 -4.19 -14.18 -15.02
C GLN A 231 -3.03 -14.55 -15.94
N SER A 232 -2.99 -13.95 -17.14
CA SER A 232 -1.81 -14.08 -18.02
C SER A 232 -0.57 -13.43 -17.37
N ALA A 233 0.60 -14.02 -17.57
CA ALA A 233 1.84 -13.52 -16.98
C ALA A 233 2.20 -12.11 -17.45
N ASN A 234 1.89 -11.77 -18.72
CA ASN A 234 2.10 -10.45 -19.32
C ASN A 234 1.04 -9.39 -18.98
N TRP A 235 0.13 -9.69 -18.06
CA TRP A 235 -0.95 -8.80 -17.66
C TRP A 235 -0.77 -8.39 -16.21
N ASP A 236 -0.85 -7.09 -15.93
CA ASP A 236 -0.59 -6.63 -14.57
C ASP A 236 -1.58 -7.13 -13.56
N CYS A 237 -1.04 -7.41 -12.39
CA CYS A 237 -1.82 -7.64 -11.19
C CYS A 237 -1.07 -7.04 -10.00
N GLY A 238 -1.75 -6.96 -8.86
CA GLY A 238 -1.16 -6.43 -7.65
C GLY A 238 0.06 -7.20 -7.18
N ILE A 239 1.13 -6.47 -6.89
CA ILE A 239 2.33 -7.01 -6.26
C ILE A 239 2.19 -6.88 -4.74
N ARG A 240 2.09 -8.03 -4.08
CA ARG A 240 1.96 -8.16 -2.62
C ARG A 240 3.09 -9.05 -2.09
N PRO A 241 4.31 -8.50 -1.92
CA PRO A 241 5.48 -9.29 -1.58
C PRO A 241 5.43 -9.80 -0.14
N ALA A 242 6.13 -10.90 0.08
CA ALA A 242 6.44 -11.49 1.38
C ALA A 242 7.95 -11.65 1.55
N MET A 243 8.39 -11.70 2.80
CA MET A 243 9.78 -11.96 3.17
C MET A 243 9.87 -12.55 4.58
N ASN A 244 11.00 -13.15 4.93
CA ASN A 244 11.28 -13.61 6.29
C ASN A 244 12.37 -12.77 6.93
N VAL A 245 12.23 -12.50 8.22
CA VAL A 245 13.25 -11.85 9.05
C VAL A 245 13.48 -12.68 10.31
N ASP A 246 14.63 -12.49 10.95
CA ASP A 246 14.94 -13.13 12.22
C ASP A 246 13.92 -12.72 13.30
N ASP A 247 13.48 -13.69 14.10
CA ASP A 247 12.43 -13.49 15.11
C ASP A 247 12.86 -12.57 16.26
N SER A 248 14.17 -12.35 16.42
CA SER A 248 14.77 -11.46 17.41
C SER A 248 14.91 -10.01 16.95
N LEU A 249 14.53 -9.71 15.69
CA LEU A 249 14.44 -8.34 15.20
C LEU A 249 13.58 -7.51 16.17
N MET A 250 14.04 -6.31 16.54
CA MET A 250 13.39 -5.51 17.58
C MET A 250 12.39 -4.52 16.96
N ALA A 251 11.20 -4.45 17.54
CA ALA A 251 10.17 -3.47 17.23
C ALA A 251 9.79 -2.67 18.47
N SER A 252 9.18 -1.49 18.28
CA SER A 252 8.69 -0.68 19.39
C SER A 252 7.75 -1.47 20.33
N ASP A 253 7.75 -1.14 21.62
CA ASP A 253 6.83 -1.78 22.59
C ASP A 253 5.37 -1.48 22.31
N PHE A 254 5.09 -0.29 21.78
CA PHE A 254 3.76 0.19 21.47
C PHE A 254 3.69 0.58 20.00
N PRO A 255 2.54 0.35 19.35
CA PRO A 255 2.31 0.88 18.03
C PRO A 255 2.16 2.40 18.06
N ASP A 256 2.29 3.03 16.90
CA ASP A 256 1.97 4.43 16.69
C ASP A 256 0.45 4.70 16.73
N GLU A 257 0.05 5.94 16.41
CA GLU A 257 -1.36 6.36 16.35
C GLU A 257 -2.20 5.59 15.31
N ASN A 258 -1.55 4.91 14.36
CA ASN A 258 -2.19 4.10 13.32
C ASN A 258 -2.21 2.60 13.67
N GLY A 259 -1.71 2.22 14.85
CA GLY A 259 -1.63 0.82 15.25
C GLY A 259 -0.45 0.06 14.63
N ILE A 260 0.59 0.76 14.18
CA ILE A 260 1.75 0.18 13.47
C ILE A 260 3.01 0.30 14.34
N PHE A 261 3.71 -0.82 14.52
CA PHE A 261 4.99 -0.85 15.25
C PHE A 261 6.14 -0.42 14.35
N THR A 262 7.20 0.15 14.92
CA THR A 262 8.38 0.55 14.15
C THR A 262 9.53 -0.38 14.47
N VAL A 263 10.16 -0.98 13.46
CA VAL A 263 11.39 -1.76 13.66
C VAL A 263 12.52 -0.82 14.12
N GLU A 264 13.07 -1.08 15.30
CA GLU A 264 14.19 -0.31 15.82
C GLU A 264 15.38 -0.44 14.85
N ASP A 265 16.22 0.60 14.78
CA ASP A 265 17.38 0.67 13.90
C ASP A 265 17.16 0.82 12.38
N THR A 266 15.92 0.86 11.90
CA THR A 266 15.59 1.08 10.46
C THR A 266 14.90 2.42 10.19
N HIS A 267 14.42 3.12 11.22
CA HIS A 267 13.62 4.35 11.09
C HIS A 267 14.20 5.57 11.83
N LYS A 268 15.51 5.83 11.72
CA LYS A 268 16.06 7.15 12.12
C LYS A 268 15.58 8.32 11.23
N LEU A 269 14.81 8.05 10.18
CA LEU A 269 14.24 9.06 9.28
C LEU A 269 12.88 9.64 9.73
N LEU A 270 12.29 9.20 10.85
CA LEU A 270 11.00 9.72 11.33
C LEU A 270 11.00 10.27 12.77
N MET A 271 12.15 10.29 13.46
CA MET A 271 12.27 10.79 14.84
C MET A 271 13.49 11.70 15.06
N LEU A 272 13.80 12.57 14.10
CA LEU A 272 14.77 13.66 14.31
C LEU A 272 14.13 15.00 13.91
N ASN A 273 13.46 15.63 14.87
CA ASN A 273 13.63 17.06 15.18
C ASN A 273 12.68 17.48 16.32
N LYS A 274 13.10 17.21 17.55
CA LYS A 274 12.94 18.13 18.68
C LYS A 274 14.04 17.82 19.70
N ASN A 275 14.98 18.76 19.77
CA ASN A 275 16.05 18.88 20.77
C ASN A 275 17.23 17.92 20.58
N ASP A 276 18.27 18.36 19.87
CA ASP A 276 19.49 18.88 20.51
C ASP A 276 20.45 19.43 19.46
N GLY A 277 21.21 20.45 19.84
CA GLY A 277 21.90 21.37 18.94
C GLY A 277 23.08 20.79 18.16
N ALA A 278 23.24 21.35 16.95
CA ALA A 278 24.45 21.49 16.13
C ALA A 278 25.14 20.21 15.60
N ILE A 279 25.17 20.06 14.27
CA ILE A 279 26.31 20.38 13.38
C ILE A 279 25.80 20.37 11.92
N GLU A 280 26.23 21.37 11.15
CA GLU A 280 25.87 21.61 9.74
C GLU A 280 26.40 20.52 8.80
N ALA A 281 25.49 19.87 8.06
CA ALA A 281 25.80 19.32 6.75
C ALA A 281 25.14 20.24 5.71
N THR A 282 25.95 20.80 4.82
CA THR A 282 25.50 21.69 3.76
C THR A 282 24.75 20.86 2.71
N GLU A 283 23.45 20.67 2.92
CA GLU A 283 22.58 20.05 1.92
C GLU A 283 22.28 21.05 0.80
N ILE A 284 22.54 20.60 -0.42
CA ILE A 284 22.05 21.25 -1.64
C ILE A 284 20.52 21.16 -1.59
N PRO A 285 19.76 22.25 -1.60
CA PRO A 285 18.32 22.17 -1.41
C PRO A 285 17.67 21.49 -2.63
N ASP A 286 17.21 20.25 -2.45
CA ASP A 286 16.28 19.63 -3.38
C ASP A 286 14.95 20.38 -3.28
N ARG A 287 14.59 21.03 -4.38
CA ARG A 287 13.52 22.04 -4.46
C ARG A 287 12.11 21.42 -4.42
N ARG A 288 11.94 20.20 -3.92
CA ARG A 288 10.72 19.39 -4.07
C ARG A 288 10.13 18.80 -2.78
N GLU A 289 10.77 18.94 -1.63
CA GLU A 289 10.18 18.51 -0.34
C GLU A 289 9.09 19.47 0.18
N ALA A 290 8.91 20.64 -0.44
CA ALA A 290 8.09 21.70 0.13
C ALA A 290 6.56 21.52 0.03
N ASP A 291 6.03 20.60 -0.80
CA ASP A 291 4.61 20.66 -1.20
C ASP A 291 3.80 19.36 -1.01
N VAL A 292 4.18 18.47 -0.09
CA VAL A 292 3.29 17.37 0.31
C VAL A 292 2.34 17.88 1.40
N PRO A 293 1.03 18.03 1.14
CA PRO A 293 0.09 18.51 2.15
C PRO A 293 0.04 17.53 3.33
N LYS A 294 0.44 18.01 4.50
CA LYS A 294 0.32 17.26 5.75
C LYS A 294 -1.15 17.30 6.20
N TRP A 295 -1.85 16.22 5.93
CA TRP A 295 -3.25 16.05 6.33
C TRP A 295 -3.37 15.69 7.81
N GLU A 296 -4.24 16.41 8.51
CA GLU A 296 -4.55 16.21 9.92
C GLU A 296 -6.01 15.79 10.10
N MET A 297 -6.22 14.71 10.85
CA MET A 297 -7.56 14.16 11.10
C MET A 297 -8.45 15.14 11.86
N ILE A 298 -9.71 15.21 11.44
CA ILE A 298 -10.74 16.03 12.06
C ILE A 298 -11.57 15.16 13.01
N THR A 299 -11.73 15.63 14.25
CA THR A 299 -12.67 15.03 15.19
C THR A 299 -14.08 15.54 14.91
N LEU A 300 -14.97 14.63 14.53
CA LEU A 300 -16.38 14.93 14.27
C LEU A 300 -17.18 15.10 15.57
N SER A 301 -18.14 16.02 15.56
CA SER A 301 -19.11 16.20 16.63
C SER A 301 -20.01 14.97 16.80
N GLU A 302 -20.59 14.81 17.99
CA GLU A 302 -21.47 13.68 18.32
C GLU A 302 -22.58 13.48 17.27
N GLY A 303 -22.72 12.24 16.80
CA GLY A 303 -23.72 11.82 15.80
C GLY A 303 -23.20 11.77 14.36
N TRP A 304 -22.21 12.61 14.00
CA TRP A 304 -21.55 12.50 12.70
C TRP A 304 -20.58 11.33 12.68
N ARG A 305 -20.54 10.63 11.54
CA ARG A 305 -19.63 9.52 11.31
C ARG A 305 -18.85 9.74 10.03
N ASP A 306 -17.59 9.33 10.06
CA ASP A 306 -16.77 9.26 8.86
C ASP A 306 -17.28 8.09 7.98
N LYS A 307 -17.48 8.36 6.69
CA LYS A 307 -17.81 7.37 5.65
C LYS A 307 -16.81 7.45 4.49
N SER A 308 -15.64 8.00 4.74
CA SER A 308 -14.61 8.17 3.75
C SER A 308 -13.97 6.81 3.49
N TYR A 309 -14.36 6.20 2.37
CA TYR A 309 -13.67 5.07 1.77
C TYR A 309 -13.30 5.43 0.34
N PHE A 310 -12.05 5.10 -0.01
CA PHE A 310 -11.43 5.09 -1.34
C PHE A 310 -11.36 6.43 -2.11
N ASN A 311 -12.45 7.11 -2.47
CA ASN A 311 -12.37 8.27 -3.38
C ASN A 311 -12.27 9.66 -2.72
N HIS A 312 -12.44 9.75 -1.39
CA HIS A 312 -12.54 11.03 -0.69
C HIS A 312 -11.47 11.26 0.40
N GLY A 313 -10.72 10.23 0.78
CA GLY A 313 -9.73 10.23 1.86
C GLY A 313 -10.34 10.43 3.26
N VAL A 314 -9.70 9.93 4.33
CA VAL A 314 -10.20 10.09 5.72
C VAL A 314 -10.52 11.55 6.03
N THR A 315 -11.57 11.83 6.80
CA THR A 315 -11.99 13.22 7.10
C THR A 315 -10.88 13.98 7.79
N SER A 316 -10.29 14.94 7.06
CA SER A 316 -9.08 15.62 7.47
C SER A 316 -8.94 16.98 6.78
N CYS A 317 -8.04 17.81 7.32
CA CYS A 317 -7.68 19.10 6.76
C CYS A 317 -6.16 19.21 6.54
N SER A 318 -5.76 20.00 5.56
CA SER A 318 -4.35 20.38 5.34
C SER A 318 -4.28 21.87 5.06
N LYS A 319 -3.17 22.52 5.40
CA LYS A 319 -2.88 23.91 5.04
C LYS A 319 -1.71 23.94 4.07
N ASP A 320 -1.89 24.56 2.92
CA ASP A 320 -0.82 24.72 1.93
C ASP A 320 0.12 25.89 2.29
N ASN A 321 1.20 26.03 1.52
CA ASN A 321 2.18 27.11 1.69
C ASN A 321 1.63 28.51 1.40
N ASN A 322 0.46 28.61 0.76
CA ASN A 322 -0.24 29.87 0.47
C ASN A 322 -1.22 30.26 1.58
N GLY A 323 -1.34 29.44 2.63
CA GLY A 323 -2.29 29.65 3.72
C GLY A 323 -3.72 29.22 3.39
N MET A 324 -3.92 28.41 2.35
CA MET A 324 -5.21 27.81 2.03
C MET A 324 -5.39 26.51 2.80
N VAL A 325 -6.52 26.39 3.48
CA VAL A 325 -6.96 25.16 4.13
C VAL A 325 -7.80 24.37 3.14
N HIS A 326 -7.45 23.10 2.95
CA HIS A 326 -8.17 22.13 2.16
C HIS A 326 -8.84 21.13 3.08
N LEU A 327 -10.10 20.80 2.81
CA LEU A 327 -10.81 19.72 3.47
C LEU A 327 -10.94 18.53 2.53
N ARG A 328 -10.95 17.33 3.13
CA ARG A 328 -11.31 16.09 2.45
C ARG A 328 -12.15 15.20 3.36
N GLY A 329 -12.87 14.28 2.75
CA GLY A 329 -13.69 13.29 3.44
C GLY A 329 -15.15 13.31 3.03
N LYS A 330 -15.86 12.28 3.45
CA LYS A 330 -17.31 12.11 3.33
C LYS A 330 -17.85 11.70 4.69
N ILE A 331 -18.86 12.41 5.16
CA ILE A 331 -19.47 12.17 6.48
C ILE A 331 -20.97 11.92 6.35
N TYR A 332 -21.54 11.25 7.35
CA TYR A 332 -22.96 10.91 7.36
C TYR A 332 -23.54 10.76 8.76
N LYS A 333 -24.87 10.58 8.82
CA LYS A 333 -25.67 10.25 10.03
C LYS A 333 -25.81 11.34 11.11
N GLY A 334 -25.26 12.53 10.90
CA GLY A 334 -25.42 13.63 11.85
C GLY A 334 -26.68 14.48 11.63
N THR A 335 -26.94 15.36 12.60
CA THR A 335 -28.07 16.30 12.58
C THR A 335 -27.82 17.43 11.58
N THR A 336 -28.80 17.70 10.71
CA THR A 336 -28.67 18.67 9.61
C THR A 336 -29.41 19.98 9.87
N THR A 337 -29.80 20.24 11.12
CA THR A 337 -30.45 21.48 11.53
C THR A 337 -29.47 22.65 11.40
N ASP A 338 -29.95 23.78 10.87
CA ASP A 338 -29.16 25.01 10.75
C ASP A 338 -28.50 25.39 12.09
N GLY A 339 -27.20 25.65 12.03
CA GLY A 339 -26.37 25.96 13.20
C GLY A 339 -25.74 24.74 13.88
N THR A 340 -26.04 23.51 13.44
CA THR A 340 -25.38 22.31 13.99
C THR A 340 -23.89 22.33 13.65
N ILE A 341 -23.03 22.24 14.67
CA ILE A 341 -21.58 22.15 14.50
C ILE A 341 -21.20 20.71 14.13
N ILE A 342 -20.55 20.54 12.99
CA ILE A 342 -20.09 19.25 12.46
C ILE A 342 -18.73 18.87 13.07
N PHE A 343 -17.83 19.85 13.19
CA PHE A 343 -16.51 19.71 13.81
C PHE A 343 -15.92 21.08 14.10
N THR A 344 -14.80 21.12 14.82
CA THR A 344 -14.05 22.35 15.11
C THR A 344 -12.61 22.21 14.65
N LEU A 345 -12.14 23.14 13.83
CA LEU A 345 -10.78 23.21 13.33
C LEU A 345 -9.80 23.63 14.44
N LYS A 346 -8.61 23.01 14.44
CA LYS A 346 -7.48 23.45 15.27
C LYS A 346 -7.04 24.86 14.88
N LYS A 347 -6.36 25.55 15.80
CA LYS A 347 -6.08 26.99 15.73
C LYS A 347 -5.39 27.40 14.43
N GLU A 348 -4.47 26.57 13.96
CA GLU A 348 -3.65 26.71 12.76
C GLU A 348 -4.43 26.63 11.44
N TYR A 349 -5.66 26.08 11.44
CA TYR A 349 -6.53 25.95 10.26
C TYR A 349 -7.74 26.90 10.29
N ARG A 350 -7.82 27.82 11.27
CA ARG A 350 -8.99 28.69 11.43
C ARG A 350 -8.96 29.84 10.43
N PRO A 351 -10.10 30.18 9.80
CA PRO A 351 -10.15 31.31 8.89
C PRO A 351 -10.02 32.64 9.66
N VAL A 352 -9.55 33.68 8.97
CA VAL A 352 -9.35 35.03 9.53
C VAL A 352 -10.67 35.80 9.67
N PHE A 353 -11.66 35.45 8.87
CA PHE A 353 -13.03 35.97 8.88
C PHE A 353 -14.02 34.80 8.81
N ASP A 354 -15.29 35.06 9.09
CA ASP A 354 -16.31 34.02 8.94
C ASP A 354 -16.55 33.78 7.44
N ILE A 355 -16.54 32.52 7.01
CA ILE A 355 -16.61 32.11 5.61
C ILE A 355 -17.82 31.20 5.39
N SER A 356 -18.55 31.42 4.30
CA SER A 356 -19.51 30.45 3.75
C SER A 356 -18.85 29.68 2.62
N VAL A 357 -18.90 28.35 2.70
CA VAL A 357 -18.46 27.43 1.63
C VAL A 357 -19.62 26.53 1.22
N PHE A 358 -19.56 25.98 0.00
CA PHE A 358 -20.59 25.08 -0.50
C PHE A 358 -20.03 23.66 -0.61
N ALA A 359 -20.79 22.71 -0.08
CA ALA A 359 -20.48 21.29 -0.07
C ALA A 359 -21.52 20.53 -0.87
N VAL A 360 -21.11 19.40 -1.48
CA VAL A 360 -22.07 18.45 -2.03
C VAL A 360 -22.67 17.64 -0.87
N SER A 361 -23.96 17.36 -0.95
CA SER A 361 -24.76 16.62 0.04
C SER A 361 -25.79 15.75 -0.67
N GLY A 362 -26.44 14.82 0.02
CA GLY A 362 -27.40 13.91 -0.63
C GLY A 362 -28.22 13.08 0.35
N ALA A 363 -29.49 12.78 0.03
CA ALA A 363 -30.39 11.86 0.76
C ALA A 363 -29.76 10.48 0.96
N ASP A 364 -29.05 10.04 -0.06
CA ASP A 364 -28.33 8.78 -0.15
C ASP A 364 -27.03 8.99 -0.94
N GLU A 365 -26.34 7.89 -1.24
CA GLU A 365 -25.05 7.90 -1.95
C GLU A 365 -25.15 8.29 -3.43
N ASN A 366 -26.35 8.26 -4.00
CA ASN A 366 -26.59 8.46 -5.43
C ASN A 366 -27.24 9.82 -5.74
N SER A 367 -27.57 10.59 -4.71
CA SER A 367 -28.19 11.91 -4.81
C SER A 367 -27.16 13.03 -4.59
N ALA A 368 -27.29 14.11 -5.36
CA ALA A 368 -26.42 15.28 -5.26
C ALA A 368 -27.24 16.57 -5.09
N GLU A 369 -27.00 17.25 -3.98
CA GLU A 369 -27.58 18.53 -3.57
C GLU A 369 -26.46 19.44 -3.06
N ILE A 370 -26.72 20.74 -2.96
CA ILE A 370 -25.76 21.72 -2.44
C ILE A 370 -26.17 22.11 -1.01
N THR A 371 -25.22 22.02 -0.09
CA THR A 371 -25.35 22.48 1.30
C THR A 371 -24.37 23.63 1.54
N GLU A 372 -24.81 24.68 2.24
CA GLU A 372 -23.92 25.74 2.71
C GLU A 372 -23.31 25.34 4.07
N LEU A 373 -22.00 25.52 4.21
CA LEU A 373 -21.31 25.37 5.49
C LEU A 373 -20.77 26.73 5.91
N ARG A 374 -20.94 27.06 7.18
CA ARG A 374 -20.38 28.27 7.78
C ARG A 374 -19.21 27.91 8.67
N ILE A 375 -18.07 28.50 8.37
CA ILE A 375 -16.82 28.33 9.13
C ILE A 375 -16.53 29.66 9.80
N ASN A 376 -16.62 29.71 11.12
CA ASN A 376 -16.34 30.94 11.85
C ASN A 376 -14.86 31.06 12.28
N ARG A 377 -14.47 32.24 12.75
CA ARG A 377 -13.10 32.51 13.25
C ARG A 377 -12.65 31.64 14.43
N LYS A 378 -13.57 30.96 15.12
CA LYS A 378 -13.23 29.98 16.17
C LYS A 378 -12.92 28.60 15.60
N GLY A 379 -13.10 28.41 14.29
CA GLY A 379 -12.91 27.14 13.59
C GLY A 379 -14.14 26.25 13.61
N GLU A 380 -15.28 26.72 14.12
CA GLU A 380 -16.51 25.92 14.15
C GLU A 380 -17.08 25.82 12.73
N VAL A 381 -17.16 24.60 12.21
CA VAL A 381 -17.79 24.30 10.92
C VAL A 381 -19.21 23.87 11.19
N SER A 382 -20.16 24.68 10.77
CA SER A 382 -21.59 24.51 11.06
C SER A 382 -22.41 24.38 9.78
N ILE A 383 -23.49 23.61 9.88
CA ILE A 383 -24.45 23.44 8.79
C ILE A 383 -25.31 24.69 8.64
N TYR A 384 -25.54 25.07 7.39
CA TYR A 384 -26.51 26.08 7.03
C TYR A 384 -27.26 25.67 5.75
N ARG A 385 -28.59 25.64 5.79
CA ARG A 385 -29.44 25.24 4.66
C ARG A 385 -29.13 23.83 4.12
N ALA A 386 -28.78 22.88 4.99
CA ALA A 386 -28.64 21.49 4.57
C ALA A 386 -30.00 20.85 4.32
N LYS A 387 -30.06 19.99 3.31
CA LYS A 387 -31.24 19.22 2.97
C LYS A 387 -31.12 17.73 3.31
N SER A 388 -29.91 17.26 3.61
CA SER A 388 -29.66 15.84 3.82
C SER A 388 -28.46 15.49 4.71
N GLY A 389 -28.45 14.25 5.21
CA GLY A 389 -27.50 13.67 6.17
C GLY A 389 -26.25 13.03 5.58
N TYR A 390 -25.99 13.09 4.27
CA TYR A 390 -24.65 12.85 3.69
C TYR A 390 -24.01 14.17 3.27
N LEU A 391 -22.72 14.32 3.53
CA LEU A 391 -21.95 15.53 3.20
C LEU A 391 -20.55 15.17 2.71
N TRP A 392 -20.15 15.75 1.58
CA TRP A 392 -18.83 15.61 0.99
C TRP A 392 -18.01 16.88 1.26
N LEU A 393 -16.86 16.69 1.90
CA LEU A 393 -15.94 17.77 2.26
C LEU A 393 -14.80 17.92 1.26
N THR A 394 -14.52 16.89 0.47
CA THR A 394 -13.47 16.89 -0.56
C THR A 394 -13.70 18.00 -1.58
N GLY A 395 -12.65 18.80 -1.79
CA GLY A 395 -12.66 19.94 -2.72
C GLY A 395 -13.01 21.28 -2.07
N ILE A 396 -13.44 21.29 -0.80
CA ILE A 396 -13.65 22.55 -0.07
C ILE A 396 -12.30 23.13 0.29
N SER A 397 -12.07 24.39 -0.08
CA SER A 397 -10.86 25.13 0.26
C SER A 397 -11.18 26.56 0.69
N PHE A 398 -10.47 27.08 1.68
CA PHE A 398 -10.66 28.45 2.18
C PHE A 398 -9.39 29.01 2.82
N PRO A 399 -9.19 30.34 2.82
CA PRO A 399 -8.00 30.93 3.41
C PRO A 399 -8.02 30.89 4.95
N ALA A 400 -6.90 30.48 5.53
CA ALA A 400 -6.54 30.66 6.93
C ALA A 400 -5.13 31.26 6.97
N PHE A 401 -5.01 32.59 7.06
CA PHE A 401 -3.68 33.23 7.14
C PHE A 401 -3.09 33.02 8.54
#